data_AF-A0A0C2FXJ6-F1
#
_entry.id   AF-A0A0C2FXJ6-F1
#
_cell.length_a   1.000
_cell.length_b   1.000
_cell.length_c   1.000
_cell.angle_alpha   90.00
_cell.angle_beta   90.00
_cell.angle_gamma   90.00
#
_symmetry.space_group_name_H-M   'P 1'
#
loop_
_entity.id
_entity.type
_entity.pdbx_description
1 polymer ?
#
loop_
_entity_poly.entity_id
_entity_poly.type
_entity_poly.pdbx_seq_one_letter_code
_entity_poly.pdbx_strand_id
1 'polypeptide(L)' 'MGYIGRQLRRLGNFNSYLALLSALVSSPLARLDWSKAVTDALREHAEVMDTAHSYKNYRVLLQQATPPTVPY' A
#
# COMPACT_ATOMS: atom_id res chain seq x y z
N MET A 1 6.99 -4.75 4.08
CA MET A 1 6.49 -3.39 4.42
C MET A 1 7.43 -2.81 5.47
N GLY A 2 7.89 -1.57 5.31
CA GLY A 2 8.63 -0.89 6.36
C GLY A 2 7.79 -0.76 7.64
N TYR A 3 8.43 -0.46 8.77
CA TYR A 3 7.75 -0.23 10.06
C TYR A 3 6.52 0.67 9.92
N ILE A 4 6.62 1.75 9.14
CA ILE A 4 5.59 2.78 8.97
C ILE A 4 4.29 2.22 8.34
N GLY A 5 4.37 1.50 7.22
CA GLY A 5 3.16 1.00 6.55
C GLY A 5 2.39 -0.03 7.38
N ARG A 6 3.08 -0.83 8.23
CA ARG A 6 2.40 -1.69 9.21
C ARG A 6 1.67 -0.88 10.27
N GLN A 7 2.26 0.20 10.77
CA GLN A 7 1.60 1.07 11.74
C GLN A 7 0.36 1.75 11.14
N LEU A 8 0.44 2.24 9.89
CA LEU A 8 -0.71 2.85 9.22
C LEU A 8 -1.89 1.89 9.07
N ARG A 9 -1.64 0.62 8.70
CA ARG A 9 -2.69 -0.42 8.67
C ARG A 9 -3.26 -0.71 10.05
N ARG A 10 -2.43 -0.79 11.09
CA ARG A 10 -2.88 -1.00 12.48
C ARG A 10 -3.75 0.15 12.98
N LEU A 11 -3.47 1.38 12.54
CA LEU A 11 -4.25 2.58 12.86
C LEU A 11 -5.52 2.74 12.01
N GLY A 12 -5.80 1.81 11.09
CA GLY A 12 -6.93 1.95 10.15
C GLY A 12 -6.77 3.11 9.17
N ASN A 13 -5.58 3.69 9.02
CA ASN A 13 -5.31 4.84 8.15
C ASN A 13 -4.89 4.39 6.75
N PHE A 14 -5.89 3.95 5.97
CA PHE A 14 -5.70 3.44 4.62
C PHE A 14 -5.35 4.54 3.63
N ASN A 15 -5.88 5.75 3.80
CA ASN A 15 -5.51 6.89 2.94
C ASN A 15 -4.00 7.14 2.93
N SER A 16 -3.39 7.27 4.13
CA SER A 16 -1.95 7.54 4.24
C SER A 16 -1.11 6.31 3.85
N TYR A 17 -1.62 5.11 4.13
CA TYR A 17 -0.95 3.86 3.72
C TYR A 17 -0.82 3.77 2.19
N LEU A 18 -1.90 4.06 1.46
CA LEU A 18 -1.89 4.02 0.00
C LEU A 18 -1.14 5.20 -0.61
N ALA A 19 -1.19 6.39 -0.01
CA ALA A 19 -0.36 7.52 -0.43
C ALA A 19 1.14 7.18 -0.38
N LEU A 20 1.59 6.52 0.70
CA LEU A 20 2.97 6.07 0.83
C LEU A 20 3.33 4.99 -0.20
N LEU A 21 2.43 4.05 -0.47
CA LEU A 21 2.66 3.04 -1.52
C LEU A 21 2.75 3.67 -2.91
N SER A 22 1.81 4.56 -3.25
CA SER A 22 1.82 5.32 -4.51
C SER A 22 3.12 6.10 -4.70
N ALA A 23 3.65 6.70 -3.63
CA ALA A 23 4.93 7.38 -3.67
C ALA A 23 6.08 6.39 -3.95
N LEU A 24 6.13 5.25 -3.24
CA LEU A 24 7.19 4.25 -3.38
C LEU A 24 7.25 3.59 -4.76
N VAL A 25 6.11 3.42 -5.43
CA VAL A 25 6.03 2.87 -6.80
C VAL A 25 6.04 3.94 -7.88
N SER A 26 6.15 5.22 -7.50
CA SER A 26 6.15 6.33 -8.45
C SER A 26 7.33 6.26 -9.41
N SER A 27 7.14 6.77 -10.63
CA SER A 27 8.16 6.72 -11.68
C SER A 27 9.53 7.30 -11.29
N PRO A 28 9.65 8.39 -10.49
CA PRO A 28 10.94 8.86 -10.00
C PRO A 28 11.68 7.84 -9.11
N LEU A 29 10.97 7.19 -8.17
CA LEU A 29 11.60 6.22 -7.27
C LEU A 29 11.84 4.87 -7.94
N ALA A 30 10.93 4.43 -8.83
CA ALA A 30 11.05 3.15 -9.53
C ALA A 30 12.28 3.06 -10.46
N ARG A 31 12.88 4.19 -10.84
CA ARG A 31 14.05 4.26 -11.73
C ARG A 31 15.40 4.21 -11.00
N LEU A 32 15.40 4.25 -9.67
CA LEU A 32 16.62 4.05 -8.90
C LEU A 32 17.06 2.58 -8.99
N ASP A 33 18.36 2.33 -8.89
CA ASP A 33 18.94 0.99 -9.00
C ASP A 33 18.78 0.23 -7.67
N TRP A 34 17.53 -0.12 -7.35
CA TRP A 34 17.17 -0.85 -6.13
C TRP A 34 17.60 -2.30 -6.22
N SER A 35 17.96 -2.88 -5.07
CA SER A 35 18.17 -4.32 -5.00
C SER A 35 16.87 -5.08 -5.27
N LYS A 36 17.00 -6.29 -5.87
CA LYS A 36 15.85 -7.16 -6.16
C LYS A 36 14.95 -7.39 -4.92
N ALA A 37 15.56 -7.52 -3.75
CA ALA A 37 14.85 -7.69 -2.48
C ALA A 37 13.92 -6.50 -2.17
N VAL A 38 14.34 -5.27 -2.46
CA VAL A 38 13.50 -4.09 -2.28
C VAL A 38 12.38 -4.06 -3.33
N THR A 39 12.70 -4.33 -4.60
CA THR A 39 11.68 -4.30 -5.67
C THR A 39 10.59 -5.35 -5.48
N ASP A 40 10.94 -6.56 -5.01
CA ASP A 40 9.98 -7.64 -4.78
C ASP A 40 9.09 -7.31 -3.57
N ALA A 41 9.66 -6.78 -2.48
CA ALA A 41 8.90 -6.33 -1.32
C ALA A 41 7.93 -5.18 -1.64
N LEU A 42 8.29 -4.28 -2.57
CA LEU A 42 7.39 -3.21 -3.02
C LEU A 42 6.25 -3.75 -3.89
N ARG A 43 6.54 -4.73 -4.77
CA ARG A 43 5.55 -5.34 -5.67
C ARG A 43 4.41 -6.02 -4.91
N GLU A 44 4.74 -6.81 -3.89
CA GLU A 44 3.74 -7.49 -3.03
C GLU A 44 2.76 -6.49 -2.41
N HIS A 45 3.22 -5.29 -2.07
CA HIS A 45 2.35 -4.27 -1.47
C HIS A 45 1.59 -3.42 -2.49
N ALA A 46 2.09 -3.33 -3.72
CA ALA A 46 1.41 -2.64 -4.81
C ALA A 46 0.12 -3.35 -5.23
N GLU A 47 -0.01 -4.66 -4.99
CA GLU A 47 -1.23 -5.43 -5.29
C GLU A 47 -2.48 -4.90 -4.58
N VAL A 48 -2.33 -4.24 -3.43
CA VAL A 48 -3.46 -3.60 -2.73
C VAL A 48 -4.05 -2.45 -3.56
N MET A 49 -3.22 -1.78 -4.37
CA MET A 49 -3.61 -0.67 -5.24
C MET A 49 -4.05 -1.13 -6.63
N ASP A 50 -4.15 -2.45 -6.88
CA ASP A 50 -4.62 -2.96 -8.15
C ASP A 50 -6.04 -2.44 -8.44
N THR A 51 -6.19 -1.78 -9.59
CA THR A 51 -7.45 -1.19 -10.03
C THR A 51 -8.43 -2.24 -10.56
N ALA A 52 -7.98 -3.47 -10.81
CA ALA A 52 -8.82 -4.56 -11.29
C ALA A 52 -10.04 -4.79 -10.38
N HIS A 53 -11.17 -5.12 -11.00
CA HIS A 53 -12.44 -5.37 -10.31
C HIS A 53 -12.87 -4.22 -9.37
N SER A 54 -12.60 -2.97 -9.77
CA SER A 54 -12.91 -1.77 -8.99
C SER A 54 -12.23 -1.83 -7.61
N TYR A 55 -10.91 -1.88 -7.61
CA TYR A 55 -10.09 -1.87 -6.39
C TYR A 55 -10.44 -2.98 -5.40
N LYS A 56 -10.67 -4.20 -5.89
CA LYS A 56 -11.16 -5.33 -5.07
C LYS A 56 -10.29 -5.57 -3.84
N ASN A 57 -8.97 -5.58 -4.00
CA ASN A 57 -8.03 -5.88 -2.91
C ASN A 57 -8.09 -4.84 -1.79
N TYR A 58 -8.13 -3.55 -2.14
CA TYR A 58 -8.35 -2.47 -1.19
C TYR A 58 -9.70 -2.59 -0.47
N ARG A 59 -10.80 -2.84 -1.21
CA ARG A 59 -12.14 -2.98 -0.61
C ARG A 59 -12.22 -4.13 0.39
N VAL A 60 -11.63 -5.29 0.06
CA VAL A 60 -11.55 -6.45 0.98
C VAL A 60 -10.74 -6.09 2.23
N LEU A 61 -9.60 -5.42 2.07
CA LEU A 61 -8.77 -4.97 3.20
C LEU A 61 -9.54 -4.00 4.12
N LEU A 62 -10.27 -3.04 3.55
CA LEU A 62 -11.07 -2.08 4.30
C LEU A 62 -12.23 -2.76 5.05
N GLN A 63 -12.89 -3.75 4.44
CA GLN A 63 -13.99 -4.50 5.07
C GLN A 63 -13.55 -5.30 6.30
N GLN A 64 -12.29 -5.73 6.35
CA GLN A 64 -11.72 -6.47 7.49
C GLN A 64 -11.29 -5.55 8.64
N ALA A 65 -11.29 -4.23 8.44
CA ALA A 65 -10.83 -3.27 9.43
C ALA A 65 -11.92 -2.94 10.44
N THR A 66 -11.55 -2.87 11.72
CA THR A 66 -12.43 -2.37 12.78
C THR A 66 -12.36 -0.84 12.84
N PRO A 67 -13.49 -0.13 12.99
CA PRO A 67 -13.51 1.31 13.23
C PRO A 67 -12.68 1.70 14.47
N PRO A 68 -12.08 2.90 14.50
CA PRO A 68 -12.13 3.94 13.47
C PRO A 68 -11.20 3.66 12.28
N THR A 69 -11.61 4.11 11.10
CA THR A 69 -10.80 4.00 9.87
C THR A 69 -10.76 5.33 9.12
N VAL A 70 -9.68 5.55 8.37
CA VAL A 70 -9.55 6.63 7.37
C VAL A 70 -9.45 5.97 5.99
N PRO A 71 -10.57 5.81 5.28
CA PRO A 71 -10.59 5.25 3.93
C PRO A 71 -9.81 6.12 2.92
N TYR A 72 -9.37 5.49 1.83
CA TYR A 72 -8.96 6.11 0.57
C TYR A 72 -10.15 6.69 -0.19
#